data_AF-A0A7L4PP45-F1
#
_entry.id   AF-A0A7L4PP45-F1
#
_cell.length_a   1.000
_cell.length_b   1.000
_cell.length_c   1.000
_cell.angle_alpha   90.00
_cell.angle_beta   90.00
_cell.angle_gamma   90.00
#
_symmetry.space_group_name_H-M   'P 1'
#
loop_
_entity.id
_entity.type
_entity.pdbx_description
1 polymer ?
#
loop_
_entity_poly.entity_id
_entity_poly.type
_entity_poly.pdbx_seq_one_letter_code
_entity_poly.pdbx_strand_id
1 'polypeptide(L)'
;MELRLVAHCLLNPCSRVRGLEAPGPRPEGPLIQIPCPEALYLGLDRWAVTRNQLDLPEYRRFCRRILEHCLDMAEMHSRQGFPIVIVGVAKSPSCGVCSTTEGYRGGLVREQEHRHVPGRGVFMEELERELSRRGVPAEWQEAGDV
;
A
#
# COMPACT_ATOMS: atom_id res chain seq x y z
N MET A 1 -20.08 -20.26 -11.64
CA MET A 1 -19.10 -19.96 -10.56
C MET A 1 -18.40 -18.66 -10.94
N GLU A 2 -18.14 -17.77 -9.99
CA GLU A 2 -17.42 -16.50 -10.23
C GLU A 2 -16.11 -16.47 -9.44
N LEU A 3 -15.16 -15.65 -9.87
CA LEU A 3 -13.89 -15.40 -9.19
C LEU A 3 -13.90 -13.99 -8.61
N ARG A 4 -13.55 -13.87 -7.33
CA ARG A 4 -13.53 -12.58 -6.62
C ARG A 4 -12.12 -12.09 -6.39
N LEU A 5 -11.77 -10.90 -6.87
CA LEU A 5 -10.56 -10.19 -6.46
C LEU A 5 -10.94 -9.29 -5.29
N VAL A 6 -10.39 -9.58 -4.11
CA VAL A 6 -10.83 -8.97 -2.86
C VAL A 6 -9.72 -8.16 -2.22
N ALA A 7 -10.04 -6.93 -1.80
CA ALA A 7 -9.10 -6.07 -1.09
C ALA A 7 -8.54 -6.78 0.15
N HIS A 8 -7.22 -6.70 0.33
CA HIS A 8 -6.49 -7.47 1.34
C HIS A 8 -7.12 -7.45 2.73
N CYS A 9 -7.56 -6.28 3.20
CA CYS A 9 -8.06 -6.10 4.56
C CYS A 9 -9.42 -6.74 4.85
N LEU A 10 -10.15 -7.20 3.82
CA LEU A 10 -11.37 -7.99 3.99
C LEU A 10 -11.07 -9.41 4.50
N LEU A 11 -9.89 -9.95 4.20
CA LEU A 11 -9.46 -11.28 4.65
C LEU A 11 -8.37 -11.21 5.74
N ASN A 12 -7.60 -10.12 5.78
CA ASN A 12 -6.54 -9.86 6.77
C ASN A 12 -6.66 -8.43 7.33
N PRO A 13 -7.51 -8.22 8.36
CA PRO A 13 -7.71 -6.91 8.97
C PRO A 13 -6.44 -6.27 9.56
N CYS A 14 -5.40 -7.06 9.87
CA CYS A 14 -4.12 -6.56 10.39
C CYS A 14 -3.36 -5.65 9.39
N SER A 15 -3.77 -5.61 8.13
CA SER A 15 -3.24 -4.70 7.10
C SER A 15 -3.85 -3.29 7.11
N ARG A 16 -4.87 -3.05 7.94
CA ARG A 16 -5.51 -1.74 8.08
C ARG A 16 -4.65 -0.82 8.94
N VAL A 17 -4.92 0.48 8.79
CA VAL A 17 -4.48 1.47 9.77
C VAL A 17 -4.94 1.05 11.16
N ARG A 18 -4.04 1.19 12.14
CA ARG A 18 -4.32 0.89 13.55
C ARG A 18 -5.51 1.71 14.05
N GLY A 19 -6.37 1.08 14.84
CA GLY A 19 -7.55 1.71 15.43
C GLY A 19 -8.81 1.69 14.56
N LEU A 20 -8.75 1.16 13.33
CA LEU A 20 -9.95 0.93 12.52
C LEU A 20 -10.50 -0.49 12.73
N GLU A 21 -11.82 -0.60 12.81
CA GLU A 21 -12.51 -1.89 12.82
C GLU A 21 -12.31 -2.67 11.50
N ALA A 22 -12.57 -3.97 11.56
CA ALA A 22 -12.56 -4.84 10.39
C ALA A 22 -13.62 -4.37 9.36
N PRO A 23 -13.32 -4.41 8.06
CA PRO A 23 -14.23 -3.90 7.05
C PRO A 23 -15.29 -4.95 6.74
N GLY A 24 -16.51 -4.75 7.23
CA GLY A 24 -17.71 -5.51 6.81
C GLY A 24 -17.59 -7.04 6.93
N PRO A 25 -18.49 -7.80 6.28
CA PRO A 25 -18.43 -9.25 6.28
C PRO A 25 -17.25 -9.74 5.42
N ARG A 26 -16.61 -10.82 5.88
CA ARG A 26 -15.55 -11.52 5.13
C ARG A 26 -16.15 -12.11 3.84
N PRO A 27 -15.61 -11.80 2.65
CA PRO A 27 -16.05 -12.43 1.41
C PRO A 27 -15.78 -13.94 1.41
N GLU A 28 -16.67 -14.70 0.78
CA GLU A 28 -16.60 -16.16 0.69
C GLU A 28 -16.48 -16.64 -0.76
N GLY A 29 -16.18 -17.93 -0.95
CA GLY A 29 -16.06 -18.59 -2.25
C GLY A 29 -14.67 -18.46 -2.89
N PRO A 30 -14.56 -18.74 -4.22
CA PRO A 30 -13.31 -18.64 -4.95
C PRO A 30 -12.81 -17.19 -4.98
N LEU A 31 -11.62 -16.97 -4.42
CA LEU A 31 -11.08 -15.63 -4.24
C LEU A 31 -9.58 -15.54 -4.55
N ILE A 32 -9.17 -14.36 -5.02
CA ILE A 32 -7.79 -13.88 -5.06
C ILE A 32 -7.73 -12.69 -4.11
N GLN A 33 -6.92 -12.79 -3.07
CA GLN A 33 -6.62 -11.65 -2.21
C GLN A 33 -5.64 -10.72 -2.94
N ILE A 34 -6.10 -9.55 -3.38
CA ILE A 34 -5.19 -8.57 -3.98
C ILE A 34 -4.37 -7.87 -2.88
N PRO A 35 -3.09 -7.55 -3.14
CA PRO A 35 -2.23 -6.92 -2.14
C PRO A 35 -2.78 -5.58 -1.67
N CYS A 36 -2.53 -5.23 -0.41
CA CYS A 36 -2.85 -3.90 0.12
C CYS A 36 -1.82 -2.88 -0.38
N PRO A 37 -2.16 -1.96 -1.30
CA PRO A 37 -1.17 -1.02 -1.81
C PRO A 37 -0.67 -0.08 -0.72
N GLU A 38 -1.54 0.35 0.19
CA GLU A 38 -1.15 1.24 1.29
C GLU A 38 -0.20 0.57 2.29
N ALA A 39 -0.45 -0.69 2.65
CA ALA A 39 0.42 -1.40 3.59
C ALA A 39 1.80 -1.71 2.98
N LEU A 40 1.84 -2.03 1.68
CA LEU A 40 3.10 -2.29 0.99
C LEU A 40 3.88 -1.02 0.66
N TYR A 41 3.19 0.11 0.40
CA TYR A 41 3.84 1.37 0.04
C TYR A 41 4.23 2.23 1.24
N LEU A 42 3.39 2.26 2.28
CA LEU A 42 3.57 3.13 3.47
C LEU A 42 3.92 2.34 4.74
N GLY A 43 3.86 1.01 4.70
CA GLY A 43 4.06 0.15 5.87
C GLY A 43 2.81 -0.01 6.74
N LEU A 44 2.90 -0.89 7.75
CA LEU A 44 1.81 -1.18 8.69
C LEU A 44 1.70 -0.15 9.82
N ASP A 45 2.78 0.59 10.10
CA ASP A 45 2.82 1.66 11.11
C ASP A 45 2.33 3.02 10.58
N ARG A 46 1.86 3.07 9.33
CA ARG A 46 1.38 4.30 8.67
C ARG A 46 0.20 4.94 9.42
N TRP A 47 0.04 6.24 9.22
CA TRP A 47 -1.19 6.95 9.56
C TRP A 47 -2.26 6.82 8.47
N ALA A 48 -3.48 7.26 8.77
CA ALA A 48 -4.53 7.38 7.77
C ALA A 48 -4.12 8.40 6.70
N VAL A 49 -4.35 8.06 5.44
CA VAL A 49 -4.05 8.89 4.28
C VAL A 49 -5.30 9.07 3.43
N THR A 50 -5.32 10.11 2.60
CA THR A 50 -6.40 10.40 1.66
C THR A 50 -5.98 10.15 0.21
N ARG A 51 -6.95 10.06 -0.70
CA ARG A 51 -6.71 9.85 -2.13
C ARG A 51 -5.72 10.88 -2.70
N ASN A 52 -5.90 12.16 -2.39
CA ASN A 52 -5.03 13.23 -2.89
C ASN A 52 -3.58 13.15 -2.39
N GLN A 53 -3.31 12.45 -1.29
CA GLN A 53 -1.95 12.20 -0.79
C GLN A 53 -1.29 10.99 -1.48
N LEU A 54 -2.10 10.07 -2.01
CA LEU A 54 -1.65 8.87 -2.71
C LEU A 54 -1.67 9.03 -4.24
N ASP A 55 -2.36 10.04 -4.77
CA ASP A 55 -2.46 10.30 -6.22
C ASP A 55 -1.14 10.88 -6.76
N LEU A 56 -0.10 10.05 -6.71
CA LEU A 56 1.27 10.35 -7.11
C LEU A 56 1.65 9.45 -8.29
N PRO A 57 2.44 9.94 -9.26
CA PRO A 57 2.87 9.12 -10.40
C PRO A 57 3.55 7.81 -9.99
N GLU A 58 4.39 7.84 -8.94
CA GLU A 58 5.08 6.65 -8.45
C GLU A 58 4.12 5.66 -7.79
N TYR A 59 3.19 6.13 -6.96
CA TYR A 59 2.19 5.27 -6.35
C TYR A 59 1.33 4.56 -7.40
N ARG A 60 0.94 5.26 -8.47
CA ARG A 60 0.19 4.64 -9.59
C ARG A 60 1.00 3.57 -10.32
N ARG A 61 2.31 3.78 -10.53
CA ARG A 61 3.20 2.75 -11.09
C ARG A 61 3.32 1.56 -10.15
N PHE A 62 3.51 1.83 -8.86
CA PHE A 62 3.57 0.81 -7.81
C PHE A 62 2.30 -0.06 -7.77
N CYS A 63 1.10 0.55 -7.78
CA CYS A 63 -0.17 -0.18 -7.80
C CYS A 63 -0.30 -1.11 -9.02
N ARG A 64 0.11 -0.67 -10.21
CA ARG A 64 0.11 -1.53 -11.41
C ARG A 64 1.03 -2.73 -11.23
N ARG A 65 2.26 -2.50 -10.74
CA ARG A 65 3.25 -3.56 -10.53
C ARG A 65 2.80 -4.63 -9.55
N ILE A 66 2.20 -4.25 -8.41
CA ILE A 66 1.78 -5.25 -7.41
C ILE A 66 0.54 -6.05 -7.84
N LEU A 67 -0.24 -5.55 -8.80
CA LEU A 67 -1.46 -6.22 -9.28
C LEU A 67 -1.20 -7.21 -10.41
N GLU A 68 -0.04 -7.15 -11.07
CA GLU A 68 0.30 -7.89 -12.29
C GLU A 68 -0.12 -9.36 -12.23
N HIS A 69 0.42 -10.12 -11.28
CA HIS A 69 0.12 -11.55 -11.16
C HIS A 69 -1.34 -11.87 -10.80
N CYS A 70 -2.01 -11.01 -10.03
CA CYS A 70 -3.42 -11.18 -9.72
C CYS A 70 -4.28 -10.99 -10.97
N LEU A 71 -3.91 -10.03 -11.82
CA LEU A 71 -4.62 -9.72 -13.06
C LEU A 71 -4.34 -10.76 -14.16
N ASP A 72 -3.13 -11.29 -14.25
CA ASP A 72 -2.81 -12.40 -15.16
C ASP A 72 -3.71 -13.62 -14.87
N MET A 73 -3.84 -13.98 -13.59
CA MET A 73 -4.71 -15.08 -13.16
C MET A 73 -6.20 -14.77 -13.42
N ALA A 74 -6.64 -13.54 -13.14
CA ALA A 74 -8.01 -13.12 -13.43
C ALA A 74 -8.32 -13.18 -14.93
N GLU A 75 -7.37 -12.79 -15.79
CA GLU A 75 -7.51 -12.87 -17.24
C GLU A 75 -7.65 -14.33 -17.71
N MET A 76 -6.81 -15.24 -17.19
CA MET A 76 -6.90 -16.66 -17.52
C MET A 76 -8.26 -17.26 -17.14
N HIS A 77 -8.78 -16.92 -15.96
CA HIS A 77 -10.12 -17.35 -15.54
C HIS A 77 -11.23 -16.71 -16.38
N SER A 78 -11.09 -15.43 -16.73
CA SER A 78 -12.05 -14.75 -17.61
C SER A 78 -12.13 -15.43 -18.98
N ARG A 79 -10.99 -15.83 -19.56
CA ARG A 79 -10.94 -16.59 -20.83
C ARG A 79 -11.62 -17.96 -20.76
N GLN A 80 -11.77 -18.53 -19.56
CA GLN A 80 -12.53 -19.76 -19.31
C GLN A 80 -14.02 -19.52 -19.04
N GLY A 81 -14.49 -18.27 -19.11
CA GLY A 81 -15.90 -17.90 -18.91
C GLY A 81 -16.29 -17.68 -17.44
N PHE A 82 -15.33 -17.60 -16.51
CA PHE A 82 -15.62 -17.23 -15.13
C PHE A 82 -15.84 -15.71 -15.02
N PRO A 83 -17.00 -15.24 -14.50
CA PRO A 83 -17.19 -13.82 -14.19
C PRO A 83 -16.18 -13.36 -13.14
N ILE A 84 -15.64 -12.15 -13.33
CA ILE A 84 -14.72 -11.51 -12.39
C ILE A 84 -15.47 -10.45 -11.58
N VAL A 85 -15.38 -10.55 -10.26
CA VAL A 85 -16.01 -9.60 -9.33
C VAL A 85 -14.93 -8.95 -8.47
N ILE A 86 -14.96 -7.62 -8.37
CA ILE A 86 -14.02 -6.85 -7.53
C ILE A 86 -14.72 -6.47 -6.23
N VAL A 87 -14.15 -6.86 -5.10
CA VAL A 87 -14.65 -6.50 -3.77
C VAL A 87 -13.67 -5.58 -3.08
N GLY A 88 -13.95 -4.28 -3.14
CA GLY A 88 -13.16 -3.25 -2.47
C GLY A 88 -13.72 -2.86 -1.09
N VAL A 89 -13.20 -1.77 -0.53
CA VAL A 89 -13.58 -1.26 0.79
C VAL A 89 -14.05 0.17 0.67
N ALA A 90 -15.29 0.44 1.07
CA ALA A 90 -15.89 1.77 1.01
C ALA A 90 -15.00 2.82 1.71
N LYS A 91 -14.95 4.02 1.13
CA LYS A 91 -14.18 5.18 1.62
C LYS A 91 -12.65 4.99 1.68
N SER A 92 -12.12 3.82 1.29
CA SER A 92 -10.68 3.62 1.19
C SER A 92 -10.08 4.54 0.11
N PRO A 93 -8.92 5.17 0.37
CA PRO A 93 -8.27 6.03 -0.62
C PRO A 93 -7.70 5.23 -1.81
N SER A 94 -7.44 3.92 -1.63
CA SER A 94 -6.91 3.04 -2.69
C SER A 94 -7.90 1.96 -3.16
N CYS A 95 -8.65 1.35 -2.24
CA CYS A 95 -9.52 0.20 -2.53
C CYS A 95 -11.01 0.57 -2.61
N GLY A 96 -11.36 1.86 -2.63
CA GLY A 96 -12.74 2.33 -2.76
C GLY A 96 -13.30 2.08 -4.15
N VAL A 97 -14.42 1.35 -4.25
CA VAL A 97 -15.11 1.08 -5.53
C VAL A 97 -16.10 2.19 -5.87
N CYS A 98 -17.05 2.45 -4.97
CA CYS A 98 -18.11 3.46 -5.17
C CYS A 98 -17.86 4.76 -4.40
N SER A 99 -16.89 4.77 -3.48
CA SER A 99 -16.58 5.92 -2.63
C SER A 99 -15.13 5.91 -2.22
N THR A 100 -14.55 7.10 -2.07
CA THR A 100 -13.17 7.33 -1.63
C THR A 100 -13.15 8.49 -0.62
N THR A 101 -11.99 8.81 -0.08
CA THR A 101 -11.78 9.94 0.84
C THR A 101 -10.75 10.90 0.26
N GLU A 102 -11.06 12.19 0.27
CA GLU A 102 -10.22 13.28 -0.23
C GLU A 102 -10.22 14.41 0.80
N GLY A 103 -9.10 15.12 0.94
CA GLY A 103 -8.90 16.13 1.98
C GLY A 103 -7.56 15.96 2.70
N TYR A 104 -7.46 16.45 3.95
CA TYR A 104 -6.19 16.53 4.69
C TYR A 104 -5.15 17.36 3.91
N ARG A 105 -5.13 18.68 4.11
CA ARG A 105 -4.00 19.50 3.66
C ARG A 105 -2.81 19.09 4.53
N GLY A 106 -1.72 18.65 3.90
CA GLY A 106 -0.52 18.18 4.59
C GLY A 106 0.06 19.21 5.56
N GLY A 107 0.91 18.74 6.47
CA GLY A 107 1.45 19.52 7.58
C GLY A 107 1.56 18.64 8.82
N LEU A 108 2.06 19.21 9.92
CA LEU A 108 2.02 18.53 11.21
C LEU A 108 0.56 18.50 11.68
N VAL A 109 -0.03 17.30 11.75
CA VAL A 109 -1.41 17.09 12.27
C VAL A 109 -1.55 17.71 13.67
N ARG A 110 -0.47 17.59 14.45
CA ARG A 110 -0.15 18.18 15.76
C ARG A 110 1.27 17.74 16.12
N GLU A 111 1.89 18.30 17.16
CA GLU A 111 3.07 17.67 17.77
C GLU A 111 2.71 16.25 18.20
N GLN A 112 3.47 15.28 17.72
CA GLN A 112 3.32 13.88 18.07
C GLN A 112 4.62 13.44 18.74
N GLU A 113 4.52 12.64 19.79
CA GLU A 113 5.69 12.06 20.43
C GLU A 113 6.45 11.20 19.41
N HIS A 114 7.70 11.57 19.19
CA HIS A 114 8.67 10.81 18.44
C HIS A 114 10.01 10.99 19.13
N ARG A 115 10.94 10.08 18.83
CA ARG A 115 12.31 10.18 19.32
C ARG A 115 13.25 10.08 18.14
N HIS A 116 14.31 10.86 18.18
CA HIS A 116 15.45 10.67 17.29
C HIS A 116 16.23 9.46 17.78
N VAL A 117 16.55 8.54 16.87
CA VAL A 117 17.34 7.34 17.15
C VAL A 117 18.51 7.30 16.17
N PRO A 118 19.71 6.81 16.57
CA PRO A 118 20.81 6.62 15.63
C PRO A 118 20.43 5.60 14.54
N GLY A 119 20.67 5.93 13.26
CA GLY A 119 20.41 5.05 12.12
C GLY A 119 20.34 5.79 10.79
N ARG A 120 20.41 5.05 9.68
CA ARG A 120 20.18 5.61 8.34
C ARG A 120 18.68 5.63 8.04
N GLY A 121 18.22 6.60 7.26
CA GLY A 121 16.90 6.52 6.64
C GLY A 121 16.86 5.36 5.64
N VAL A 122 15.69 4.70 5.51
CA VAL A 122 15.50 3.51 4.64
C VAL A 122 16.02 3.72 3.21
N PHE A 123 15.78 4.89 2.62
CA PHE A 123 16.31 5.19 1.28
C PHE A 123 17.84 5.21 1.23
N MET A 124 18.49 5.73 2.28
CA MET A 124 19.95 5.75 2.38
C MET A 124 20.52 4.34 2.62
N GLU A 125 19.82 3.49 3.37
CA GLU A 125 20.19 2.06 3.50
C GLU A 125 20.15 1.34 2.15
N GLU A 126 19.09 1.54 1.37
CA GLU A 126 18.97 0.95 0.04
C GLU A 126 20.02 1.53 -0.93
N LEU A 127 20.31 2.84 -0.85
CA LEU A 127 21.38 3.46 -1.62
C LEU A 127 22.75 2.85 -1.28
N GLU A 128 23.06 2.66 0.00
CA GLU A 128 24.31 2.03 0.45
C GLU A 128 24.44 0.60 -0.07
N ARG A 129 23.34 -0.18 -0.01
CA ARG A 129 23.30 -1.54 -0.58
C ARG A 129 23.53 -1.54 -2.08
N GLU A 130 22.90 -0.62 -2.80
CA GLU A 130 23.04 -0.53 -4.26
C GLU A 130 24.41 -0.04 -4.71
N LEU A 131 25.04 0.90 -3.99
CA LEU A 131 26.42 1.35 -4.23
C LEU A 131 27.42 0.22 -3.96
N SER A 132 27.23 -0.50 -2.85
CA SER A 132 28.06 -1.66 -2.48
C SER A 132 27.99 -2.76 -3.55
N ARG A 133 26.77 -3.07 -4.05
CA ARG A 133 26.58 -4.03 -5.15
C ARG A 133 27.30 -3.64 -6.45
N ARG A 134 27.49 -2.34 -6.68
CA ARG A 134 28.17 -1.80 -7.87
C ARG A 134 29.66 -1.55 -7.64
N GLY A 135 30.19 -1.81 -6.44
CA GLY A 135 31.59 -1.53 -6.09
C GLY A 135 31.93 -0.05 -6.08
N VAL A 136 30.94 0.83 -5.82
CA VAL A 136 31.13 2.28 -5.81
C VAL A 136 31.34 2.74 -4.36
N PRO A 137 32.55 3.20 -3.98
CA PRO A 137 32.79 3.76 -2.65
C PRO A 137 32.07 5.11 -2.50
N ALA A 138 31.55 5.40 -1.31
CA ALA A 138 30.88 6.66 -1.00
C ALA A 138 31.23 7.15 0.41
N GLU A 139 31.45 8.46 0.53
CA GLU A 139 31.51 9.17 1.80
C GLU A 139 30.12 9.68 2.16
N TRP A 140 29.73 9.56 3.43
CA TRP A 140 28.39 9.90 3.92
C TRP A 140 28.47 11.09 4.85
N GLN A 141 27.70 12.13 4.58
CA GLN A 141 27.63 13.36 5.38
C GLN A 141 26.16 13.67 5.65
N GLU A 142 25.87 14.23 6.83
CA GLU A 142 24.54 14.68 7.22
C GLU A 142 24.57 16.20 7.40
N ALA A 143 23.52 16.88 6.97
CA ALA A 143 23.39 18.32 7.08
C ALA A 143 22.42 18.67 8.22
N GLY A 144 22.84 19.56 9.11
CA GLY A 144 22.07 20.01 10.27
C GLY A 144 22.63 19.51 11.60
N ASP A 145 22.14 20.08 12.69
CA ASP A 145 22.49 19.64 14.04
C ASP A 145 21.62 18.45 14.46
N VAL A 146 22.22 17.48 15.16
CA VAL A 146 21.59 16.27 15.72
C VAL A 146 20.88 16.56 17.03
#